data_AF-A0A8H2X9U6-F1
#
_entry.id   AF-A0A8H2X9U6-F1
#
_cell.length_a   1.000
_cell.length_b   1.000
_cell.length_c   1.000
_cell.angle_alpha   90.00
_cell.angle_beta   90.00
_cell.angle_gamma   90.00
#
_symmetry.space_group_name_H-M   'P 1'
#
loop_
_entity.id
_entity.type
_entity.pdbx_description
1 polymer ?
#
loop_
_entity_poly.entity_id
_entity_poly.type
_entity_poly.pdbx_seq_one_letter_code
_entity_poly.pdbx_strand_id
1 'polypeptide(L)'
;RARIIGDIIRGIRSKVTDPSFVIGIKINSVEFQAKGFQPEEAAELCKELETMRIDFVELSGGTYEELGWNHGESAPRESTKKREAFFAMVSRLLLLFAKDITPRLNRTVSYLTGGFRSASGMADAIESGISHGIGVARPVGSDPVIPAEVIDGCISGATYVRLPSEDIITTILATGVQMESMACGIPIIDLSDPEEVLRFKDATQRHHKENGEKLLQGIIDPGYFVLGPLDKKIGCGL
;
A
#
# COMPACT_ATOMS: atom_id res chain seq x y z
N ARG A 1 18.08 10.57 -17.27
CA ARG A 1 17.61 9.20 -16.91
C ARG A 1 16.18 8.93 -17.39
N ALA A 2 15.35 9.95 -17.61
CA ALA A 2 13.94 9.79 -17.99
C ALA A 2 13.66 9.35 -19.45
N ARG A 3 14.67 9.11 -20.29
CA ARG A 3 14.45 8.73 -21.71
C ARG A 3 13.55 7.50 -21.84
N ILE A 4 13.82 6.45 -21.05
CA ILE A 4 13.04 5.22 -21.07
C ILE A 4 11.58 5.45 -20.66
N ILE A 5 11.33 6.34 -19.71
CA ILE A 5 9.97 6.72 -19.28
C ILE A 5 9.23 7.38 -20.45
N GLY A 6 9.89 8.33 -21.13
CA GLY A 6 9.32 8.97 -22.32
C GLY A 6 9.05 8.01 -23.47
N ASP A 7 9.94 7.03 -23.71
CA ASP A 7 9.74 5.99 -24.73
C ASP A 7 8.51 5.11 -24.40
N ILE A 8 8.37 4.69 -23.14
CA ILE A 8 7.22 3.90 -22.66
C ILE A 8 5.92 4.68 -22.83
N ILE A 9 5.87 5.95 -22.39
CA ILE A 9 4.66 6.78 -22.50
C ILE A 9 4.27 6.98 -23.96
N ARG A 10 5.24 7.27 -24.85
CA ARG A 10 4.99 7.35 -26.30
C ARG A 10 4.45 6.04 -26.85
N GLY A 11 5.02 4.91 -26.43
CA GLY A 11 4.54 3.58 -26.78
C GLY A 11 3.08 3.36 -26.37
N ILE A 12 2.73 3.66 -25.12
CA ILE A 12 1.36 3.54 -24.60
C ILE A 12 0.41 4.44 -25.40
N ARG A 13 0.73 5.73 -25.56
CA ARG A 13 -0.10 6.70 -26.29
C ARG A 13 -0.24 6.38 -27.79
N SER A 14 0.72 5.67 -28.38
CA SER A 14 0.58 5.18 -29.77
C SER A 14 -0.43 4.04 -29.92
N LYS A 15 -0.75 3.34 -28.82
CA LYS A 15 -1.69 2.21 -28.79
C LYS A 15 -3.05 2.61 -28.21
N VAL A 16 -3.06 3.55 -27.27
CA VAL A 16 -4.26 4.06 -26.63
C VAL A 16 -4.44 5.51 -27.04
N THR A 17 -5.23 5.73 -28.09
CA THR A 17 -5.48 7.06 -28.68
C THR A 17 -6.51 7.88 -27.93
N ASP A 18 -7.24 7.26 -26.99
CA ASP A 18 -8.21 7.95 -26.15
C ASP A 18 -7.49 8.94 -25.21
N PRO A 19 -7.73 10.25 -25.34
CA PRO A 19 -7.10 11.26 -24.48
C PRO A 19 -7.61 11.23 -23.04
N SER A 20 -8.73 10.57 -22.75
CA SER A 20 -9.25 10.40 -21.39
C SER A 20 -8.54 9.27 -20.62
N PHE A 21 -7.75 8.45 -21.31
CA PHE A 21 -6.99 7.38 -20.66
C PHE A 21 -5.91 7.96 -19.74
N VAL A 22 -6.01 7.67 -18.45
CA VAL A 22 -5.11 8.17 -17.41
C VAL A 22 -3.80 7.37 -17.44
N ILE A 23 -2.68 8.07 -17.51
CA ILE A 23 -1.34 7.48 -17.32
C ILE A 23 -0.72 8.08 -16.07
N GLY A 24 -0.51 7.23 -15.07
CA GLY A 24 0.24 7.57 -13.88
C GLY A 24 1.65 6.98 -13.86
N ILE A 25 2.51 7.52 -13.01
CA ILE A 25 3.82 6.94 -12.69
C ILE A 25 4.00 6.84 -11.19
N LYS A 26 4.57 5.72 -10.73
CA LYS A 26 4.97 5.55 -9.33
C LYS A 26 6.49 5.54 -9.23
N ILE A 27 7.04 6.39 -8.38
CA ILE A 27 8.48 6.59 -8.22
C ILE A 27 8.86 6.35 -6.77
N ASN A 28 9.99 5.70 -6.53
CA ASN A 28 10.44 5.39 -5.19
C ASN A 28 11.17 6.59 -4.59
N SER A 29 10.83 6.97 -3.36
CA SER A 29 11.45 8.11 -2.70
C SER A 29 12.83 7.83 -2.11
N VAL A 30 13.26 6.56 -2.02
CA VAL A 30 14.63 6.24 -1.56
C VAL A 30 15.66 6.63 -2.61
N GLU A 31 15.24 6.75 -3.86
CA GLU A 31 16.04 7.39 -4.88
C GLU A 31 16.44 8.81 -4.45
N PHE A 32 15.75 9.49 -3.53
CA PHE A 32 16.07 10.84 -3.04
C PHE A 32 16.95 10.90 -1.77
N GLN A 33 17.61 9.80 -1.36
CA GLN A 33 18.52 9.80 -0.21
C GLN A 33 19.93 10.30 -0.55
N ALA A 34 20.79 10.55 0.44
CA ALA A 34 22.08 11.26 0.29
C ALA A 34 23.08 10.66 -0.73
N LYS A 35 22.83 9.45 -1.24
CA LYS A 35 23.60 8.79 -2.32
C LYS A 35 22.83 8.67 -3.65
N GLY A 36 21.61 9.18 -3.73
CA GLY A 36 20.74 9.18 -4.91
C GLY A 36 20.45 10.59 -5.45
N PHE A 37 19.27 10.78 -6.03
CA PHE A 37 18.71 12.04 -6.50
C PHE A 37 18.67 13.11 -5.39
N GLN A 38 19.12 14.32 -5.71
CA GLN A 38 18.86 15.47 -4.85
C GLN A 38 17.40 15.93 -4.99
N PRO A 39 16.80 16.59 -3.97
CA PRO A 39 15.45 17.16 -4.06
C PRO A 39 15.21 18.00 -5.32
N GLU A 40 16.23 18.73 -5.77
CA GLU A 40 16.19 19.55 -6.98
C GLU A 40 16.03 18.68 -8.24
N GLU A 41 16.74 17.56 -8.32
CA GLU A 41 16.64 16.61 -9.44
C GLU A 41 15.26 15.91 -9.44
N ALA A 42 14.65 15.71 -8.26
CA ALA A 42 13.28 15.20 -8.14
C ALA A 42 12.27 16.17 -8.75
N ALA A 43 12.43 17.47 -8.46
CA ALA A 43 11.60 18.52 -9.00
C ALA A 43 11.77 18.66 -10.52
N GLU A 44 13.00 18.56 -11.02
CA GLU A 44 13.28 18.54 -12.46
C GLU A 44 12.64 17.33 -13.14
N LEU A 45 12.75 16.14 -12.55
CA LEU A 45 12.08 14.94 -13.04
C LEU A 45 10.57 15.15 -13.09
N CYS A 46 9.94 15.68 -12.03
CA CYS A 46 8.51 15.96 -12.00
C CYS A 46 8.08 16.92 -13.11
N LYS A 47 8.89 17.95 -13.39
CA LYS A 47 8.66 18.87 -14.50
C LYS A 47 8.78 18.17 -15.86
N GLU A 48 9.77 17.31 -16.05
CA GLU A 48 9.89 16.49 -17.26
C GLU A 48 8.67 15.58 -17.43
N LEU A 49 8.21 14.91 -16.36
CA LEU A 49 7.04 14.04 -16.39
C LEU A 49 5.76 14.79 -16.76
N GLU A 50 5.61 16.03 -16.29
CA GLU A 50 4.50 16.90 -16.69
C GLU A 50 4.56 17.24 -18.19
N THR A 51 5.74 17.50 -18.75
CA THR A 51 5.89 17.69 -20.21
C THR A 51 5.53 16.43 -21.02
N MET A 52 5.70 15.25 -20.42
CA MET A 52 5.31 13.97 -21.02
C MET A 52 3.81 13.69 -20.92
N ARG A 53 3.02 14.59 -20.31
CA ARG A 53 1.56 14.45 -20.09
C ARG A 53 1.20 13.22 -19.25
N ILE A 54 1.93 13.03 -18.16
CA ILE A 54 1.51 12.15 -17.07
C ILE A 54 0.41 12.84 -16.26
N ASP A 55 -0.65 12.09 -15.99
CA ASP A 55 -1.85 12.58 -15.32
C ASP A 55 -1.67 12.57 -13.79
N PHE A 56 -0.96 11.58 -13.23
CA PHE A 56 -0.58 11.59 -11.83
C PHE A 56 0.80 11.00 -11.54
N VAL A 57 1.46 11.52 -10.50
CA VAL A 57 2.71 10.98 -9.95
C VAL A 57 2.47 10.51 -8.52
N GLU A 58 2.75 9.24 -8.24
CA GLU A 58 2.73 8.68 -6.91
C GLU A 58 4.17 8.52 -6.40
N LEU A 59 4.47 9.02 -5.22
CA LEU A 59 5.73 8.67 -4.54
C LEU A 59 5.47 7.78 -3.34
N SER A 60 6.33 6.78 -3.19
CA SER A 60 6.33 5.87 -2.05
C SER A 60 7.72 5.78 -1.43
N GLY A 61 7.81 5.69 -0.09
CA GLY A 61 9.07 5.40 0.59
C GLY A 61 9.31 3.92 0.85
N GLY A 62 10.58 3.49 0.78
CA GLY A 62 11.09 2.14 1.13
C GLY A 62 12.03 1.54 0.08
N THR A 63 13.05 0.78 0.47
CA THR A 63 13.96 0.05 -0.46
C THR A 63 13.53 -1.40 -0.64
N TYR A 64 13.70 -1.92 -1.87
CA TYR A 64 13.53 -3.36 -2.17
C TYR A 64 14.86 -4.15 -2.03
N GLU A 65 16.00 -3.44 -1.98
CA GLU A 65 17.37 -4.00 -2.09
C GLU A 65 18.02 -4.32 -0.74
N GLU A 66 17.59 -3.66 0.32
CA GLU A 66 17.60 -4.29 1.63
C GLU A 66 16.43 -5.29 1.58
N LEU A 67 16.49 -6.44 2.24
CA LEU A 67 15.25 -7.13 2.66
C LEU A 67 14.53 -6.21 3.69
N GLY A 68 14.25 -4.96 3.31
CA GLY A 68 13.88 -3.76 4.07
C GLY A 68 12.44 -3.81 4.58
N TRP A 69 12.01 -5.03 4.76
CA TRP A 69 10.79 -5.54 5.32
C TRP A 69 11.08 -6.05 6.74
N ASN A 70 12.35 -6.41 7.02
CA ASN A 70 12.93 -6.49 8.36
C ASN A 70 13.37 -5.10 8.84
N HIS A 71 12.53 -4.42 9.62
CA HIS A 71 13.01 -3.44 10.60
C HIS A 71 13.60 -4.16 11.82
N GLY A 72 14.76 -4.80 11.65
CA GLY A 72 15.58 -5.39 12.70
C GLY A 72 16.91 -5.79 12.07
N GLU A 73 18.06 -5.37 12.58
CA GLU A 73 18.60 -5.94 13.81
C GLU A 73 19.25 -4.88 14.71
N SER A 74 18.68 -4.74 15.92
CA SER A 74 19.32 -4.41 17.21
C SER A 74 18.22 -3.92 18.14
N ALA A 75 17.59 -4.84 18.88
CA ALA A 75 16.72 -4.46 20.00
C ALA A 75 17.56 -3.63 21.00
N PRO A 76 17.08 -2.45 21.44
CA PRO A 76 16.10 -2.44 22.53
C PRO A 76 14.99 -1.38 22.43
N ARG A 77 13.85 -1.70 23.07
CA ARG A 77 12.65 -0.88 23.38
C ARG A 77 11.88 -0.28 22.18
N GLU A 78 10.66 -0.76 22.03
CA GLU A 78 9.95 -0.98 20.76
C GLU A 78 8.95 0.10 20.31
N SER A 79 8.92 1.30 20.88
CA SER A 79 7.91 2.30 20.48
C SER A 79 8.48 3.52 19.74
N THR A 80 9.68 3.97 20.06
CA THR A 80 10.07 5.35 19.68
C THR A 80 10.94 5.40 18.44
N LYS A 81 12.00 4.57 18.33
CA LYS A 81 12.96 4.66 17.21
C LYS A 81 12.39 4.25 15.83
N LYS A 82 11.57 3.20 15.77
CA LYS A 82 10.89 2.79 14.51
C LYS A 82 9.90 3.85 14.05
N ARG A 83 9.18 4.49 14.99
CA ARG A 83 8.29 5.62 14.71
C ARG A 83 9.08 6.86 14.30
N GLU A 84 10.21 7.17 14.94
CA GLU A 84 11.06 8.30 14.59
C GLU A 84 11.69 8.17 13.20
N ALA A 85 12.18 6.99 12.82
CA ALA A 85 12.74 6.76 11.49
C ALA A 85 11.66 6.78 10.39
N PHE A 86 10.51 6.15 10.66
CA PHE A 86 9.35 6.22 9.76
C PHE A 86 8.82 7.65 9.65
N PHE A 87 8.69 8.36 10.77
CA PHE A 87 8.26 9.76 10.83
C PHE A 87 9.27 10.68 10.17
N ALA A 88 10.58 10.43 10.28
CA ALA A 88 11.61 11.20 9.59
C ALA A 88 11.57 10.97 8.07
N MET A 89 11.36 9.73 7.62
CA MET A 89 11.17 9.40 6.21
C MET A 89 9.91 10.05 5.66
N VAL A 90 8.78 9.91 6.36
CA VAL A 90 7.52 10.55 6.02
C VAL A 90 7.70 12.07 6.04
N SER A 91 8.33 12.66 7.06
CA SER A 91 8.58 14.11 7.14
C SER A 91 9.44 14.61 5.98
N ARG A 92 10.46 13.86 5.57
CA ARG A 92 11.30 14.23 4.42
C ARG A 92 10.52 14.13 3.11
N LEU A 93 9.69 13.11 2.96
CA LEU A 93 8.83 12.95 1.80
C LEU A 93 7.76 14.05 1.75
N LEU A 94 7.08 14.31 2.87
CA LEU A 94 6.14 15.42 3.02
C LEU A 94 6.81 16.76 2.66
N LEU A 95 8.05 16.99 3.10
CA LEU A 95 8.80 18.21 2.77
C LEU A 95 9.08 18.32 1.27
N LEU A 96 9.54 17.24 0.64
CA LEU A 96 9.80 17.18 -0.80
C LEU A 96 8.52 17.48 -1.60
N PHE A 97 7.40 16.89 -1.19
CA PHE A 97 6.10 17.14 -1.80
C PHE A 97 5.66 18.59 -1.65
N ALA A 98 5.66 19.09 -0.41
CA ALA A 98 5.15 20.41 -0.07
C ALA A 98 5.96 21.55 -0.68
N LYS A 99 7.28 21.40 -0.79
CA LYS A 99 8.18 22.48 -1.25
C LYS A 99 8.57 22.36 -2.70
N ASP A 100 8.83 21.15 -3.18
CA ASP A 100 9.58 20.96 -4.42
C ASP A 100 8.76 20.34 -5.55
N ILE A 101 7.72 19.56 -5.22
CA ILE A 101 6.93 18.83 -6.22
C ILE A 101 5.57 19.49 -6.44
N THR A 102 4.68 19.43 -5.44
CA THR A 102 3.27 19.85 -5.59
C THR A 102 3.13 21.29 -6.09
N PRO A 103 3.88 22.29 -5.60
CA PRO A 103 3.78 23.66 -6.11
C PRO A 103 4.26 23.85 -7.56
N ARG A 104 4.99 22.89 -8.13
CA ARG A 104 5.56 22.98 -9.48
C ARG A 104 4.74 22.25 -10.53
N LEU A 105 3.79 21.41 -10.10
CA LEU A 105 2.87 20.68 -10.97
C LEU A 105 1.62 21.53 -11.21
N ASN A 106 1.27 21.75 -12.48
CA ASN A 106 0.10 22.53 -12.87
C ASN A 106 -1.05 21.64 -13.37
N ARG A 107 -0.73 20.48 -13.95
CA ARG A 107 -1.69 19.53 -14.53
C ARG A 107 -1.62 18.17 -13.87
N THR A 108 -0.43 17.73 -13.49
CA THR A 108 -0.20 16.41 -12.91
C THR A 108 -0.63 16.40 -11.44
N VAL A 109 -1.45 15.42 -11.06
CA VAL A 109 -1.90 15.21 -9.69
C VAL A 109 -0.80 14.47 -8.92
N SER A 110 -0.48 14.90 -7.70
CA SER A 110 0.51 14.24 -6.84
C SER A 110 -0.19 13.35 -5.82
N TYR A 111 0.31 12.12 -5.67
CA TYR A 111 -0.15 11.16 -4.66
C TYR A 111 0.99 10.78 -3.75
N LEU A 112 0.68 10.71 -2.45
CA LEU A 112 1.61 10.29 -1.43
C LEU A 112 1.14 8.97 -0.82
N THR A 113 2.01 7.97 -0.84
CA THR A 113 1.70 6.63 -0.31
C THR A 113 2.70 6.25 0.76
N GLY A 114 2.20 6.02 1.99
CA GLY A 114 3.06 5.53 3.07
C GLY A 114 2.48 5.74 4.47
N GLY A 115 1.91 4.68 5.03
CA GLY A 115 1.57 4.57 6.46
C GLY A 115 0.51 5.51 7.01
N PHE A 116 -0.26 6.18 6.15
CA PHE A 116 -1.53 6.80 6.52
C PHE A 116 -2.49 5.74 7.08
N ARG A 117 -3.10 6.07 8.21
CA ARG A 117 -4.03 5.19 8.94
C ARG A 117 -5.23 5.91 9.54
N SER A 118 -5.23 7.24 9.63
CA SER A 118 -6.37 8.01 10.13
C SER A 118 -6.95 8.88 9.04
N ALA A 119 -8.27 9.06 9.06
CA ALA A 119 -8.99 9.98 8.18
C ALA A 119 -8.43 11.40 8.33
N SER A 120 -8.21 11.86 9.57
CA SER A 120 -7.62 13.17 9.85
C SER A 120 -6.23 13.33 9.24
N GLY A 121 -5.34 12.35 9.38
CA GLY A 121 -3.99 12.45 8.84
C GLY A 121 -3.98 12.46 7.31
N MET A 122 -4.95 11.81 6.66
CA MET A 122 -5.14 11.87 5.21
C MET A 122 -5.70 13.23 4.78
N ALA A 123 -6.72 13.73 5.47
CA ALA A 123 -7.33 15.03 5.21
C ALA A 123 -6.32 16.18 5.39
N ASP A 124 -5.60 16.19 6.52
CA ASP A 124 -4.57 17.20 6.83
C ASP A 124 -3.50 17.27 5.72
N ALA A 125 -3.06 16.13 5.19
CA ALA A 125 -2.06 16.08 4.12
C ALA A 125 -2.58 16.67 2.79
N ILE A 126 -3.89 16.55 2.53
CA ILE A 126 -4.53 17.14 1.34
C ILE A 126 -4.78 18.63 1.56
N GLU A 127 -5.38 19.01 2.68
CA GLU A 127 -5.75 20.40 3.00
C GLU A 127 -4.52 21.32 3.15
N SER A 128 -3.42 20.78 3.66
CA SER A 128 -2.14 21.51 3.74
C SER A 128 -1.44 21.69 2.38
N GLY A 129 -1.98 21.10 1.30
CA GLY A 129 -1.39 21.16 -0.04
C GLY A 129 -0.10 20.34 -0.18
N ILE A 130 0.17 19.42 0.76
CA ILE A 130 1.34 18.53 0.64
C ILE A 130 1.13 17.59 -0.55
N SER A 131 -0.03 16.95 -0.64
CA SER A 131 -0.36 16.05 -1.74
C SER A 131 -1.77 16.31 -2.25
N HIS A 132 -2.04 16.06 -3.52
CA HIS A 132 -3.40 16.14 -4.06
C HIS A 132 -4.24 14.90 -3.71
N GLY A 133 -3.59 13.77 -3.42
CA GLY A 133 -4.26 12.54 -2.99
C GLY A 133 -3.38 11.65 -2.13
N ILE A 134 -3.99 10.65 -1.50
CA ILE A 134 -3.31 9.71 -0.62
C ILE A 134 -3.50 8.29 -1.14
N GLY A 135 -2.39 7.57 -1.29
CA GLY A 135 -2.45 6.13 -1.59
C GLY A 135 -2.49 5.30 -0.30
N VAL A 136 -3.36 4.29 -0.30
CA VAL A 136 -3.56 3.37 0.82
C VAL A 136 -3.38 1.94 0.29
N ALA A 137 -2.59 1.12 1.00
CA ALA A 137 -2.26 -0.24 0.56
C ALA A 137 -2.54 -1.28 1.66
N ARG A 138 -1.71 -1.36 2.70
CA ARG A 138 -1.88 -2.37 3.77
C ARG A 138 -3.25 -2.34 4.46
N PRO A 139 -3.81 -1.16 4.83
CA PRO A 139 -5.16 -1.11 5.38
C PRO A 139 -6.21 -1.73 4.46
N VAL A 140 -6.23 -1.35 3.18
CA VAL A 140 -7.23 -1.85 2.21
C VAL A 140 -7.03 -3.30 1.82
N GLY A 141 -5.81 -3.84 1.95
CA GLY A 141 -5.56 -5.27 1.75
C GLY A 141 -6.18 -6.15 2.85
N SER A 142 -6.29 -5.63 4.06
CA SER A 142 -6.95 -6.34 5.16
C SER A 142 -8.45 -6.05 5.23
N ASP A 143 -8.83 -4.81 4.92
CA ASP A 143 -10.19 -4.32 4.98
C ASP A 143 -10.46 -3.36 3.80
N PRO A 144 -10.95 -3.90 2.67
CA PRO A 144 -11.14 -3.14 1.44
C PRO A 144 -12.28 -2.12 1.49
N VAL A 145 -13.14 -2.14 2.52
CA VAL A 145 -14.25 -1.18 2.63
C VAL A 145 -13.86 0.12 3.32
N ILE A 146 -12.71 0.17 3.99
CA ILE A 146 -12.18 1.37 4.67
C ILE A 146 -12.31 2.66 3.84
N PRO A 147 -11.95 2.72 2.54
CA PRO A 147 -12.00 3.98 1.81
C PRO A 147 -13.43 4.55 1.72
N ALA A 148 -14.42 3.68 1.47
CA ALA A 148 -15.82 4.10 1.40
C ALA A 148 -16.32 4.55 2.78
N GLU A 149 -16.06 3.76 3.83
CA GLU A 149 -16.50 4.09 5.19
C GLU A 149 -15.84 5.36 5.75
N VAL A 150 -14.59 5.66 5.37
CA VAL A 150 -13.92 6.92 5.71
C VAL A 150 -14.58 8.10 4.99
N ILE A 151 -14.88 7.96 3.69
CA ILE A 151 -15.53 9.02 2.90
C ILE A 151 -16.95 9.30 3.42
N ASP A 152 -17.68 8.26 3.79
CA ASP A 152 -19.03 8.36 4.35
C ASP A 152 -19.04 8.82 5.83
N GLY A 153 -17.86 8.94 6.46
CA GLY A 153 -17.72 9.36 7.85
C GLY A 153 -18.13 8.30 8.89
N CYS A 154 -18.29 7.04 8.46
CA CYS A 154 -18.63 5.92 9.34
C CYS A 154 -17.47 5.53 10.27
N ILE A 155 -16.23 5.65 9.78
CA ILE A 155 -15.00 5.35 10.54
C ILE A 155 -13.98 6.48 10.44
N SER A 156 -13.11 6.58 11.44
CA SER A 156 -12.07 7.62 11.52
C SER A 156 -10.67 7.16 11.09
N GLY A 157 -10.54 5.92 10.61
CA GLY A 157 -9.25 5.35 10.23
C GLY A 157 -9.30 3.87 9.93
N ALA A 158 -8.12 3.29 9.71
CA ALA A 158 -7.94 1.90 9.35
C ALA A 158 -8.27 0.96 10.51
N THR A 159 -8.91 -0.16 10.15
CA THR A 159 -9.17 -1.29 11.05
C THR A 159 -7.88 -1.79 11.69
N TYR A 160 -7.93 -2.04 13.01
CA TYR A 160 -6.81 -2.60 13.75
C TYR A 160 -6.71 -4.10 13.50
N VAL A 161 -5.78 -4.47 12.63
CA VAL A 161 -5.50 -5.87 12.28
C VAL A 161 -4.59 -6.50 13.33
N ARG A 162 -5.00 -7.67 13.85
CA ARG A 162 -4.25 -8.44 14.87
C ARG A 162 -3.23 -9.43 14.28
N LEU A 163 -2.74 -9.12 13.09
CA LEU A 163 -1.59 -9.81 12.48
C LEU A 163 -0.33 -8.95 12.69
N PRO A 164 0.81 -9.55 13.08
CA PRO A 164 2.06 -8.81 13.22
C PRO A 164 2.46 -8.19 11.86
N SER A 165 2.69 -6.88 11.83
CA SER A 165 2.99 -6.15 10.59
C SER A 165 4.35 -6.51 9.97
N GLU A 166 5.23 -7.08 10.80
CA GLU A 166 6.54 -7.62 10.48
C GLU A 166 6.48 -9.03 9.88
N ASP A 167 5.37 -9.75 10.08
CA ASP A 167 5.13 -11.04 9.46
C ASP A 167 4.53 -10.83 8.07
N ILE A 168 5.42 -10.51 7.14
CA ILE A 168 4.96 -10.02 5.84
C ILE A 168 4.44 -11.16 4.95
N ILE A 169 4.95 -12.36 5.13
CA ILE A 169 4.42 -13.55 4.46
C ILE A 169 2.95 -13.74 4.85
N THR A 170 2.66 -13.72 6.16
CA THR A 170 1.29 -13.88 6.65
C THR A 170 0.39 -12.73 6.23
N THR A 171 0.86 -11.47 6.24
CA THR A 171 0.02 -10.33 5.82
C THR A 171 -0.22 -10.25 4.32
N ILE A 172 0.72 -10.70 3.48
CA ILE A 172 0.50 -10.89 2.03
C ILE A 172 -0.52 -11.99 1.80
N LEU A 173 -0.36 -13.13 2.48
CA LEU A 173 -1.30 -14.24 2.40
C LEU A 173 -2.70 -13.79 2.82
N ALA A 174 -2.83 -13.07 3.92
CA ALA A 174 -4.09 -12.51 4.39
C ALA A 174 -4.74 -11.63 3.31
N THR A 175 -3.97 -10.72 2.71
CA THR A 175 -4.45 -9.86 1.61
C THR A 175 -4.96 -10.68 0.42
N GLY A 176 -4.20 -11.70 -0.01
CA GLY A 176 -4.61 -12.58 -1.10
C GLY A 176 -5.88 -13.38 -0.79
N VAL A 177 -6.01 -13.87 0.44
CA VAL A 177 -7.22 -14.57 0.92
C VAL A 177 -8.43 -13.64 0.93
N GLN A 178 -8.30 -12.37 1.34
CA GLN A 178 -9.40 -11.40 1.26
C GLN A 178 -9.81 -11.16 -0.20
N MET A 179 -8.84 -10.99 -1.11
CA MET A 179 -9.09 -10.79 -2.53
C MET A 179 -9.82 -11.99 -3.16
N GLU A 180 -9.38 -13.21 -2.84
CA GLU A 180 -10.00 -14.44 -3.34
C GLU A 180 -11.41 -14.63 -2.78
N SER A 181 -11.61 -14.34 -1.48
CA SER A 181 -12.92 -14.38 -0.84
C SER A 181 -13.90 -13.44 -1.54
N MET A 182 -13.49 -12.20 -1.81
CA MET A 182 -14.30 -11.24 -2.55
C MET A 182 -14.62 -11.71 -3.98
N ALA A 183 -13.63 -12.26 -4.69
CA ALA A 183 -13.84 -12.79 -6.04
C ALA A 183 -14.88 -13.93 -6.07
N CYS A 184 -14.97 -14.70 -4.99
CA CYS A 184 -15.95 -15.77 -4.80
C CYS A 184 -17.29 -15.31 -4.17
N GLY A 185 -17.47 -14.01 -3.87
CA GLY A 185 -18.65 -13.49 -3.19
C GLY A 185 -18.79 -13.93 -1.73
N ILE A 186 -17.67 -14.32 -1.12
CA ILE A 186 -17.58 -14.73 0.29
C ILE A 186 -17.14 -13.51 1.11
N PRO A 187 -17.78 -13.24 2.28
CA PRO A 187 -17.37 -12.14 3.15
C PRO A 187 -15.90 -12.22 3.54
N ILE A 188 -15.26 -11.05 3.68
CA ILE A 188 -13.89 -10.95 4.18
C ILE A 188 -13.79 -11.42 5.64
N ILE A 189 -12.61 -11.86 6.03
CA ILE A 189 -12.28 -12.25 7.40
C ILE A 189 -12.09 -10.98 8.23
N ASP A 190 -12.76 -10.86 9.37
CA ASP A 190 -12.51 -9.75 10.31
C ASP A 190 -11.21 -10.01 11.08
N LEU A 191 -10.09 -9.53 10.55
CA LEU A 191 -8.77 -9.70 11.17
C LEU A 191 -8.57 -8.81 12.42
N SER A 192 -9.59 -8.07 12.86
CA SER A 192 -9.63 -7.41 14.17
C SER A 192 -10.22 -8.31 15.27
N ASP A 193 -10.96 -9.37 14.89
CA ASP A 193 -11.52 -10.38 15.79
C ASP A 193 -10.45 -11.46 16.12
N PRO A 194 -10.08 -11.66 17.41
CA PRO A 194 -9.12 -12.69 17.80
C PRO A 194 -9.50 -14.11 17.37
N GLU A 195 -10.80 -14.43 17.30
CA GLU A 195 -11.29 -15.76 16.91
C GLU A 195 -11.06 -16.00 15.41
N GLU A 196 -11.39 -15.00 14.58
CA GLU A 196 -11.12 -15.03 13.14
C GLU A 196 -9.62 -15.12 12.83
N VAL A 197 -8.79 -14.40 13.59
CA VAL A 197 -7.33 -14.46 13.46
C VAL A 197 -6.80 -15.87 13.75
N LEU A 198 -7.36 -16.56 14.74
CA LEU A 198 -7.00 -17.94 15.04
C LEU A 198 -7.42 -18.87 13.88
N ARG A 199 -8.66 -18.76 13.40
CA ARG A 199 -9.15 -19.55 12.26
C ARG A 199 -8.31 -19.32 11.00
N PHE A 200 -7.93 -18.07 10.73
CA PHE A 200 -7.07 -17.72 9.62
C PHE A 200 -5.68 -18.37 9.74
N LYS A 201 -5.08 -18.36 10.94
CA LYS A 201 -3.79 -19.02 11.20
C LYS A 201 -3.88 -20.54 11.01
N ASP A 202 -4.94 -21.18 11.50
CA ASP A 202 -5.15 -22.61 11.34
C ASP A 202 -5.38 -22.99 9.87
N ALA A 203 -6.12 -22.18 9.12
CA ALA A 203 -6.29 -22.35 7.68
C ALA A 203 -4.98 -22.16 6.91
N THR A 204 -4.18 -21.15 7.28
CA THR A 204 -2.85 -20.89 6.73
C THR A 204 -1.92 -22.10 6.89
N GLN A 205 -1.88 -22.68 8.09
CA GLN A 205 -1.06 -23.87 8.36
C GLN A 205 -1.48 -25.07 7.50
N ARG A 206 -2.79 -25.31 7.37
CA ARG A 206 -3.32 -26.38 6.51
C ARG A 206 -2.97 -26.15 5.04
N HIS A 207 -3.20 -24.94 4.55
CA HIS A 207 -2.90 -24.57 3.17
C HIS A 207 -1.41 -24.76 2.82
N HIS A 208 -0.50 -24.31 3.70
CA HIS A 208 0.94 -24.53 3.51
C HIS A 208 1.32 -26.00 3.51
N LYS A 209 0.71 -26.82 4.38
CA LYS A 209 0.94 -28.27 4.40
C LYS A 209 0.49 -28.93 3.10
N GLU A 210 -0.73 -28.63 2.65
CA GLU A 210 -1.30 -29.16 1.41
C GLU A 210 -0.47 -28.75 0.17
N ASN A 211 -0.06 -27.48 0.10
CA ASN A 211 0.80 -27.01 -0.98
C ASN A 211 2.19 -27.66 -0.94
N GLY A 212 2.73 -27.93 0.25
CA GLY A 212 3.98 -28.69 0.40
C GLY A 212 3.84 -30.12 -0.14
N GLU A 213 2.73 -30.81 0.17
CA GLU A 213 2.44 -32.15 -0.33
C GLU A 213 2.25 -32.18 -1.86
N LYS A 214 1.53 -31.20 -2.42
CA LYS A 214 1.38 -31.01 -3.88
C LYS A 214 2.72 -30.76 -4.55
N LEU A 215 3.57 -29.93 -3.95
CA LEU A 215 4.89 -29.58 -4.50
C LEU A 215 5.80 -30.82 -4.60
N LEU A 216 5.76 -31.72 -3.61
CA LEU A 216 6.48 -33.00 -3.65
C LEU A 216 6.02 -33.91 -4.81
N GLN A 217 4.80 -33.71 -5.31
CA GLN A 217 4.24 -34.40 -6.49
C GLN A 217 4.48 -33.63 -7.79
N GLY A 218 5.23 -32.51 -7.76
CA GLY A 218 5.49 -31.65 -8.91
C GLY A 218 4.34 -30.72 -9.28
N ILE A 219 3.33 -30.56 -8.41
CA ILE A 219 2.18 -29.69 -8.63
C ILE A 219 2.42 -28.36 -7.93
N ILE A 220 2.37 -27.26 -8.70
CA ILE A 220 2.43 -25.89 -8.17
C ILE A 220 1.03 -25.30 -8.28
N ASP A 221 0.46 -24.97 -7.12
CA ASP A 221 -0.84 -24.31 -7.00
C ASP A 221 -0.63 -22.93 -6.37
N PRO A 222 -0.60 -21.84 -7.17
CA PRO A 222 -0.33 -20.49 -6.66
C PRO A 222 -1.58 -19.82 -6.05
N GLY A 223 -2.72 -20.51 -6.02
CA GLY A 223 -3.99 -19.95 -5.55
C GLY A 223 -4.00 -19.68 -4.05
N TYR A 224 -4.85 -18.73 -3.65
CA TYR A 224 -5.17 -18.47 -2.24
C TYR A 224 -6.33 -19.38 -1.79
N PHE A 225 -6.35 -19.76 -0.52
CA PHE A 225 -7.52 -20.42 0.05
C PHE A 225 -8.63 -19.40 0.35
N VAL A 226 -9.86 -19.89 0.48
CA VAL A 226 -11.00 -19.09 0.95
C VAL A 226 -11.47 -19.65 2.29
N LEU A 227 -11.80 -18.76 3.22
CA LEU A 227 -12.35 -19.12 4.52
C LEU A 227 -13.79 -18.61 4.62
N GLY A 228 -14.76 -19.53 4.72
CA GLY A 228 -16.15 -19.16 4.92
C GLY A 228 -16.41 -18.44 6.25
N PRO A 229 -17.55 -17.75 6.39
CA PRO A 229 -17.90 -17.02 7.61
C PRO A 229 -17.95 -17.96 8.82
N LEU A 230 -17.73 -17.39 10.01
CA LEU A 230 -17.91 -18.13 11.25
C LEU A 230 -19.41 -18.40 11.44
N ASP A 231 -19.78 -19.67 11.63
CA ASP A 231 -21.13 -20.05 12.07
C ASP A 231 -21.33 -19.57 13.51
N LYS A 232 -21.56 -18.27 13.70
CA LYS A 232 -21.96 -17.71 14.99
C LYS A 232 -23.36 -18.27 15.26
N LYS A 233 -23.46 -19.34 16.06
CA LYS A 233 -24.74 -19.72 16.66
C LYS A 233 -25.27 -18.48 17.36
N ILE A 234 -26.29 -17.87 16.77
CA ILE A 234 -27.02 -16.76 17.39
C ILE A 234 -27.57 -17.34 18.68
N GLY A 235 -26.93 -17.00 19.80
CA GLY A 235 -27.52 -17.21 21.11
C GLY A 235 -28.74 -16.32 21.18
N CYS A 236 -29.90 -16.87 20.79
CA CYS A 236 -31.20 -16.32 21.20
C CYS A 236 -31.25 -16.43 22.73
N GLY A 237 -30.75 -15.41 23.41
CA GLY A 237 -31.17 -15.08 24.76
C GLY A 237 -32.55 -14.43 24.67
N LEU A 238 -33.58 -15.24 24.91
CA LEU A 238 -34.87 -14.77 25.42
C LEU A 238 -34.70 -14.29 26.86
#